data_AF-A0A5Q0P1X8-F1
#
_entry.id   AF-A0A5Q0P1X8-F1
#
_cell.length_a   1.000
_cell.length_b   1.000
_cell.length_c   1.000
_cell.angle_alpha   90.00
_cell.angle_beta   90.00
_cell.angle_gamma   90.00
#
_symmetry.space_group_name_H-M   'P 1'
#
loop_
_entity.id
_entity.type
_entity.pdbx_description
1 polymer ?
#
loop_
_entity_poly.entity_id
_entity_poly.type
_entity_poly.pdbx_seq_one_letter_code
_entity_poly.pdbx_strand_id
1 'polypeptide(L)'
;MKEIFDAINTRIREPYWGFFVISFLAFNWRALFLLCFATGTAQEKIDLFDSLTTFWSLVCFPILMALAILLITPWLKVLFGLVSRLAYEKLNSQELVREHKYIAQKNMLEKERANALANKENELIDRAKRDVDIDQIADEETRNKLKIEIDRLRLERNKLINNNKSTDINDIKELSEHELELLKKLSESEDHCVQKKRINGSDFLMLNKVNIHEKNDSPTYYRIMDAITSLKRKGLIKDLNNEGKLFELSSEAKKLLSKINE
;
A
#
# COMPACT_ATOMS: atom_id res chain seq x y z
N MET A 1 -40.63 30.16 -3.82
CA MET A 1 -39.71 29.43 -4.73
C MET A 1 -39.17 28.14 -4.13
N LYS A 2 -38.69 28.12 -2.87
CA LYS A 2 -38.24 26.88 -2.20
C LYS A 2 -39.30 25.76 -2.17
N GLU A 3 -40.54 26.08 -1.77
CA GLU A 3 -41.62 25.08 -1.69
C GLU A 3 -41.97 24.43 -3.03
N ILE A 4 -41.90 25.18 -4.13
CA ILE A 4 -42.12 24.66 -5.48
C ILE A 4 -40.97 23.73 -5.88
N PHE A 5 -39.73 24.10 -5.57
CA PHE A 5 -38.56 23.30 -5.85
C PHE A 5 -38.55 22.01 -5.02
N ASP A 6 -38.95 22.07 -3.75
CA ASP A 6 -39.05 20.92 -2.86
C ASP A 6 -40.18 19.97 -3.28
N ALA A 7 -41.31 20.50 -3.73
CA ALA A 7 -42.41 19.70 -4.29
C ALA A 7 -41.99 18.97 -5.58
N ILE A 8 -41.26 19.66 -6.47
CA ILE A 8 -40.71 19.08 -7.70
C ILE A 8 -39.66 18.01 -7.37
N ASN A 9 -38.75 18.28 -6.43
CA ASN A 9 -37.69 17.36 -6.04
C ASN A 9 -38.25 16.10 -5.38
N THR A 10 -39.31 16.23 -4.59
CA THR A 10 -40.00 15.09 -3.97
C THR A 10 -40.66 14.19 -5.03
N ARG A 11 -41.29 14.78 -6.05
CA ARG A 11 -41.94 14.02 -7.15
C ARG A 11 -40.95 13.45 -8.16
N ILE A 12 -39.86 14.14 -8.47
CA ILE A 12 -38.78 13.62 -9.33
C ILE A 12 -38.03 12.47 -8.67
N ARG A 13 -37.95 12.46 -7.33
CA ARG A 13 -37.42 11.33 -6.55
C ARG A 13 -38.29 10.09 -6.62
N GLU A 14 -39.56 10.21 -6.97
CA GLU A 14 -40.37 9.04 -7.26
C GLU A 14 -39.90 8.42 -8.58
N PRO A 15 -39.45 7.16 -8.58
CA PRO A 15 -38.79 6.55 -9.73
C PRO A 15 -39.65 6.58 -10.99
N TYR A 16 -40.97 6.46 -10.85
CA TYR A 16 -41.91 6.42 -11.97
C TYR A 16 -41.99 7.76 -12.73
N TRP A 17 -42.09 8.88 -12.00
CA TRP A 17 -42.12 10.23 -12.59
C TRP A 17 -40.77 10.63 -13.14
N GLY A 18 -39.68 10.32 -12.43
CA GLY A 18 -38.32 10.58 -12.89
C GLY A 18 -38.02 9.89 -14.22
N PHE A 19 -38.33 8.59 -14.35
CA PHE A 19 -38.09 7.85 -15.59
C PHE A 19 -38.97 8.32 -16.75
N PHE A 20 -40.23 8.69 -16.47
CA PHE A 20 -41.10 9.26 -17.50
C PHE A 20 -40.57 10.59 -18.01
N VAL A 21 -40.20 11.52 -17.13
CA VAL A 21 -39.67 12.83 -17.52
C VAL A 21 -38.38 12.67 -18.32
N ILE A 22 -37.43 11.84 -17.85
CA ILE A 22 -36.18 11.59 -18.57
C ILE A 22 -36.45 10.99 -19.95
N SER A 23 -37.37 10.02 -20.05
CA SER A 23 -37.74 9.40 -21.32
C SER A 23 -38.43 10.39 -22.26
N PHE A 24 -39.31 11.25 -21.73
CA PHE A 24 -39.98 12.30 -22.48
C PHE A 24 -38.97 13.29 -23.09
N LEU A 25 -38.02 13.76 -22.29
CA LEU A 25 -36.93 14.61 -22.77
C LEU A 25 -36.08 13.86 -23.82
N ALA A 26 -35.76 12.60 -23.58
CA ALA A 26 -34.91 11.81 -24.49
C ALA A 26 -35.56 11.56 -25.86
N PHE A 27 -36.87 11.31 -25.93
CA PHE A 27 -37.57 11.09 -27.20
C PHE A 27 -37.93 12.38 -27.94
N ASN A 28 -38.23 13.46 -27.20
CA ASN A 28 -38.66 14.74 -27.79
C ASN A 28 -37.55 15.80 -27.79
N TRP A 29 -36.28 15.41 -27.57
CA TRP A 29 -35.17 16.35 -27.42
C TRP A 29 -35.01 17.31 -28.60
N ARG A 30 -35.26 16.85 -29.84
CA ARG A 30 -35.15 17.68 -31.05
C ARG A 30 -36.24 18.76 -31.08
N ALA A 31 -37.47 18.37 -30.76
CA ALA A 31 -38.61 19.29 -30.73
C ALA A 31 -38.46 20.31 -29.60
N LEU A 32 -38.04 19.87 -28.40
CA LEU A 32 -37.73 20.75 -27.27
C LEU A 32 -36.57 21.71 -27.59
N PHE A 33 -35.53 21.21 -28.27
CA PHE A 33 -34.40 22.03 -28.69
C PHE A 33 -34.83 23.12 -29.67
N LEU A 34 -35.61 22.77 -30.70
CA LEU A 34 -36.11 23.75 -31.67
C LEU A 34 -37.10 24.73 -31.03
N LEU A 35 -37.95 24.29 -30.10
CA LEU A 35 -38.84 25.18 -29.36
C LEU A 35 -38.06 26.27 -28.60
N CYS A 36 -36.93 25.92 -27.98
CA CYS A 36 -36.10 26.87 -27.25
C CYS A 36 -35.19 27.72 -28.16
N PHE A 37 -34.61 27.12 -29.20
CA PHE A 37 -33.48 27.72 -29.93
C PHE A 37 -33.77 28.11 -31.39
N ALA A 38 -34.90 27.72 -31.98
CA ALA A 38 -35.24 28.15 -33.34
C ALA A 38 -35.44 29.67 -33.40
N THR A 39 -35.09 30.27 -34.54
CA THR A 39 -35.36 31.68 -34.84
C THR A 39 -36.74 31.80 -35.50
N GLY A 40 -37.52 32.82 -35.12
CA GLY A 40 -38.88 33.01 -35.63
C GLY A 40 -39.86 33.48 -34.56
N THR A 41 -41.12 33.66 -34.96
CA THR A 41 -42.21 34.01 -34.05
C THR A 41 -42.57 32.84 -33.13
N ALA A 42 -43.25 33.13 -32.01
CA ALA A 42 -43.68 32.07 -31.08
C ALA A 42 -44.58 31.02 -31.77
N GLN A 43 -45.41 31.45 -32.72
CA GLN A 43 -46.29 30.56 -33.49
C GLN A 43 -45.50 29.60 -34.37
N GLU A 44 -44.52 30.11 -35.12
CA GLU A 44 -43.66 29.29 -35.99
C GLU A 44 -42.91 28.21 -35.21
N LYS A 45 -42.49 28.50 -33.97
CA LYS A 45 -41.81 27.54 -33.09
C LYS A 45 -42.76 26.43 -32.61
N ILE A 46 -44.01 26.77 -32.31
CA ILE A 46 -45.03 25.80 -31.91
C ILE A 46 -45.40 24.92 -33.11
N ASP A 47 -45.59 25.51 -34.29
CA ASP A 47 -45.88 24.76 -35.52
C ASP A 47 -44.74 23.78 -35.86
N LEU A 48 -43.48 24.19 -35.66
CA LEU A 48 -42.31 23.30 -35.79
C LEU A 48 -42.32 22.18 -34.74
N PHE A 49 -42.69 22.47 -33.49
CA PHE A 49 -42.82 21.48 -32.43
C PHE A 49 -43.89 20.44 -32.76
N ASP A 50 -45.07 20.88 -33.20
CA ASP A 50 -46.19 20.02 -33.58
C ASP A 50 -45.86 19.18 -34.82
N SER A 51 -45.05 19.70 -35.75
CA SER A 51 -44.59 18.95 -36.93
C SER A 51 -43.63 17.80 -36.59
N LEU A 52 -42.91 17.92 -35.48
CA LEU A 52 -41.87 16.96 -35.04
C LEU A 52 -42.32 16.05 -33.92
N THR A 53 -43.48 16.33 -33.33
CA THR A 53 -44.04 15.54 -32.24
C THR A 53 -45.34 14.87 -32.67
N THR A 54 -45.63 13.75 -32.04
CA THR A 54 -46.89 13.03 -32.25
C THR A 54 -47.32 12.47 -30.90
N PHE A 55 -48.59 12.11 -30.76
CA PHE A 55 -49.10 11.45 -29.54
C PHE A 55 -48.20 10.29 -29.08
N TRP A 56 -47.65 9.52 -30.02
CA TRP A 56 -46.70 8.44 -29.74
C TRP A 56 -45.40 8.91 -29.10
N SER A 57 -44.79 9.99 -29.59
CA SER A 57 -43.52 10.51 -29.06
C SER A 57 -43.70 11.23 -27.73
N LEU A 58 -44.84 11.90 -27.53
CA LEU A 58 -45.13 12.67 -26.33
C LEU A 58 -45.59 11.79 -25.17
N VAL A 59 -46.35 10.72 -25.44
CA VAL A 59 -47.04 9.95 -24.39
C VAL A 59 -46.63 8.48 -24.42
N CYS A 60 -46.85 7.78 -25.55
CA CYS A 60 -46.71 6.32 -25.58
C CYS A 60 -45.25 5.84 -25.38
N PHE A 61 -44.29 6.37 -26.12
CA PHE A 61 -42.88 5.96 -25.99
C PHE A 61 -42.27 6.32 -24.63
N PRO A 62 -42.48 7.54 -24.08
CA PRO A 62 -42.00 7.86 -22.74
C PRO A 62 -42.58 6.96 -21.64
N ILE A 63 -43.88 6.62 -21.70
CA ILE A 63 -44.51 5.70 -20.74
C ILE A 63 -43.92 4.30 -20.87
N LEU A 64 -43.83 3.77 -22.10
CA LEU A 64 -43.32 2.43 -22.35
C LEU A 64 -41.86 2.30 -21.91
N MET A 65 -41.03 3.31 -22.18
CA MET A 65 -39.64 3.33 -21.76
C MET A 65 -39.50 3.47 -20.24
N ALA A 66 -40.31 4.30 -19.60
CA ALA A 66 -40.31 4.41 -18.15
C ALA A 66 -40.67 3.08 -17.48
N LEU A 67 -41.65 2.35 -18.02
CA LEU A 67 -42.00 1.00 -17.56
C LEU A 67 -40.85 0.01 -17.80
N ALA A 68 -40.21 0.05 -18.96
CA ALA A 68 -39.05 -0.79 -19.26
C ALA A 68 -37.89 -0.54 -18.29
N ILE A 69 -37.55 0.73 -18.05
CA ILE A 69 -36.51 1.12 -17.09
C ILE A 69 -36.89 0.65 -15.69
N LEU A 70 -38.14 0.85 -15.26
CA LEU A 70 -38.61 0.42 -13.95
C LEU A 70 -38.47 -1.10 -13.76
N LEU A 71 -38.79 -1.88 -14.79
CA LEU A 71 -38.66 -3.34 -14.79
C LEU A 71 -37.20 -3.78 -14.81
N ILE A 72 -36.32 -3.11 -15.57
CA ILE A 72 -34.90 -3.48 -15.72
C ILE A 72 -34.08 -3.08 -14.49
N THR A 73 -34.41 -1.95 -13.85
CA THR A 73 -33.66 -1.40 -12.71
C THR A 73 -33.35 -2.41 -11.58
N PRO A 74 -34.31 -3.20 -11.06
CA PRO A 74 -34.01 -4.20 -10.03
C PRO A 74 -33.02 -5.27 -10.52
N TRP A 75 -33.13 -5.72 -11.77
CA TRP A 75 -32.20 -6.70 -12.34
C TRP A 75 -30.80 -6.13 -12.51
N LEU A 76 -30.70 -4.86 -12.90
CA LEU A 76 -29.43 -4.14 -12.98
C LEU A 76 -28.75 -4.09 -11.60
N LYS A 77 -29.52 -3.80 -10.54
CA LYS A 77 -29.01 -3.80 -9.16
C LYS A 77 -28.52 -5.18 -8.73
N VAL A 78 -29.25 -6.25 -9.06
CA VAL A 78 -28.81 -7.63 -8.80
C VAL A 78 -27.51 -7.94 -9.55
N LEU A 79 -27.43 -7.59 -10.84
CA LEU A 79 -26.24 -7.80 -11.66
C LEU A 79 -25.01 -7.09 -11.07
N PHE A 80 -25.13 -5.80 -10.75
CA PHE A 80 -24.04 -5.05 -10.11
C PHE A 80 -23.69 -5.63 -8.74
N GLY A 81 -24.67 -6.04 -7.95
CA GLY A 81 -24.44 -6.72 -6.68
C GLY A 81 -23.63 -8.00 -6.83
N LEU A 82 -23.94 -8.84 -7.83
CA LEU A 82 -23.19 -10.07 -8.12
C LEU A 82 -21.75 -9.78 -8.56
N VAL A 83 -21.56 -8.82 -9.46
CA VAL A 83 -20.23 -8.43 -9.94
C VAL A 83 -19.39 -7.86 -8.79
N SER A 84 -19.97 -6.97 -7.98
CA SER A 84 -19.30 -6.41 -6.81
C SER A 84 -18.96 -7.48 -5.78
N ARG A 85 -19.86 -8.43 -5.52
CA ARG A 85 -19.61 -9.53 -4.59
C ARG A 85 -18.47 -10.42 -5.06
N LEU A 86 -18.47 -10.82 -6.33
CA LEU A 86 -17.41 -11.65 -6.91
C LEU A 86 -16.05 -10.95 -6.86
N ALA A 87 -16.02 -9.65 -7.18
CA ALA A 87 -14.80 -8.85 -7.09
C ALA A 87 -14.30 -8.77 -5.64
N TYR A 88 -15.20 -8.53 -4.68
CA TYR A 88 -14.87 -8.41 -3.27
C TYR A 88 -14.41 -9.73 -2.67
N GLU A 89 -15.10 -10.84 -2.93
CA GLU A 89 -14.69 -12.19 -2.50
C GLU A 89 -13.29 -12.53 -3.03
N LYS A 90 -13.01 -12.22 -4.30
CA LYS A 90 -11.68 -12.47 -4.88
C LYS A 90 -10.59 -11.64 -4.21
N LEU A 91 -10.83 -10.36 -3.96
CA LEU A 91 -9.86 -9.50 -3.26
C LEU A 91 -9.65 -9.92 -1.80
N ASN A 92 -10.73 -10.18 -1.07
CA ASN A 92 -10.66 -10.56 0.34
C ASN A 92 -10.00 -11.94 0.51
N SER A 93 -10.26 -12.89 -0.41
CA SER A 93 -9.59 -14.19 -0.39
C SER A 93 -8.07 -14.07 -0.55
N GLN A 94 -7.58 -13.13 -1.35
CA GLN A 94 -6.15 -12.87 -1.49
C GLN A 94 -5.54 -12.26 -0.22
N GLU A 95 -6.27 -11.38 0.46
CA GLU A 95 -5.84 -10.79 1.73
C GLU A 95 -5.74 -11.85 2.84
N LEU A 96 -6.79 -12.67 3.00
CA LEU A 96 -6.81 -13.80 3.93
C LEU A 96 -5.67 -14.79 3.68
N VAL A 97 -5.41 -15.14 2.41
CA VAL A 97 -4.30 -16.05 2.06
C VAL A 97 -2.95 -15.43 2.39
N ARG A 98 -2.76 -14.12 2.15
CA ARG A 98 -1.52 -13.41 2.51
C ARG A 98 -1.33 -13.36 4.02
N GLU A 99 -2.38 -13.06 4.77
CA GLU A 99 -2.36 -13.02 6.23
C GLU A 99 -2.03 -14.39 6.82
N HIS A 100 -2.69 -15.45 6.34
CA HIS A 100 -2.38 -16.83 6.74
C HIS A 100 -0.93 -17.20 6.46
N LYS A 101 -0.39 -16.86 5.28
CA LYS A 101 1.00 -17.13 4.93
C LYS A 101 1.97 -16.36 5.84
N TYR A 102 1.66 -15.10 6.13
CA TYR A 102 2.46 -14.26 7.03
C TYR A 102 2.48 -14.83 8.45
N ILE A 103 1.32 -15.18 9.00
CA ILE A 103 1.20 -15.77 10.34
C ILE A 103 1.94 -17.11 10.41
N ALA A 104 1.80 -17.97 9.38
CA ALA A 104 2.51 -19.23 9.32
C ALA A 104 4.03 -19.05 9.35
N GLN A 105 4.57 -18.13 8.54
CA GLN A 105 6.01 -17.83 8.53
C GLN A 105 6.48 -17.23 9.86
N LYS A 106 5.69 -16.33 10.46
CA LYS A 106 5.99 -15.76 11.78
C LYS A 106 6.06 -16.84 12.85
N ASN A 107 5.09 -17.76 12.89
CA ASN A 107 5.06 -18.87 13.83
C ASN A 107 6.25 -19.82 13.63
N MET A 108 6.66 -20.09 12.38
CA MET A 108 7.86 -20.87 12.10
C MET A 108 9.12 -20.19 12.65
N LEU A 109 9.27 -18.89 12.43
CA LEU A 109 10.41 -18.12 12.93
C LEU A 109 10.43 -18.05 14.46
N GLU A 110 9.27 -17.88 15.10
CA GLU A 110 9.15 -17.91 16.57
C GLU A 110 9.51 -19.29 17.12
N LYS A 111 9.11 -20.38 16.46
CA LYS A 111 9.49 -21.74 16.84
C LYS A 111 11.00 -21.96 16.69
N GLU A 112 11.62 -21.49 15.61
CA GLU A 112 13.07 -21.56 15.44
C GLU A 112 13.81 -20.76 16.52
N ARG A 113 13.31 -19.57 16.86
CA ARG A 113 13.86 -18.76 17.96
C ARG A 113 13.73 -19.46 19.31
N ALA A 114 12.57 -20.05 19.60
CA ALA A 114 12.36 -20.81 20.82
C ALA A 114 13.31 -22.01 20.90
N ASN A 115 13.47 -22.76 19.80
CA ASN A 115 14.44 -23.86 19.71
C ASN A 115 15.88 -23.38 19.90
N ALA A 116 16.27 -22.26 19.29
CA ALA A 116 17.60 -21.70 19.44
C ALA A 116 17.88 -21.22 20.88
N LEU A 117 16.87 -20.68 21.57
CA LEU A 117 16.96 -20.31 22.99
C LEU A 117 17.07 -21.55 23.88
N ALA A 118 16.23 -22.56 23.67
CA ALA A 118 16.32 -23.83 24.40
C ALA A 118 17.68 -24.52 24.21
N ASN A 119 18.23 -24.50 22.99
CA ASN A 119 19.56 -25.03 22.73
C ASN A 119 20.64 -24.25 23.49
N LYS A 120 20.54 -22.91 23.55
CA LYS A 120 21.47 -22.09 24.35
C LYS A 120 21.34 -22.35 25.84
N GLU A 121 20.14 -22.53 26.34
CA GLU A 121 19.88 -22.87 27.74
C GLU A 121 20.53 -24.21 28.10
N ASN A 122 20.28 -25.24 27.30
CA ASN A 122 20.92 -26.56 27.45
C ASN A 122 22.45 -26.44 27.41
N GLU A 123 23.01 -25.64 26.48
CA GLU A 123 24.45 -25.43 26.41
C GLU A 123 25.00 -24.75 27.67
N LEU A 124 24.28 -23.80 28.27
CA LEU A 124 24.66 -23.16 29.53
C LEU A 124 24.61 -24.13 30.71
N ILE A 125 23.57 -24.96 30.79
CA ILE A 125 23.45 -25.99 31.82
C ILE A 125 24.60 -27.00 31.71
N ASP A 126 24.92 -27.45 30.50
CA ASP A 126 26.03 -28.38 30.28
C ASP A 126 27.39 -27.76 30.59
N ARG A 127 27.57 -26.45 30.33
CA ARG A 127 28.77 -25.73 30.79
C ARG A 127 28.86 -25.70 32.31
N ALA A 128 27.77 -25.37 33.00
CA ALA A 128 27.75 -25.33 34.46
C ALA A 128 28.06 -26.70 35.09
N LYS A 129 27.52 -27.79 34.52
CA LYS A 129 27.85 -29.16 34.95
C LYS A 129 29.34 -29.46 34.78
N ARG A 130 29.92 -29.15 33.62
CA ARG A 130 31.36 -29.35 33.38
C ARG A 130 32.22 -28.54 34.34
N ASP A 131 31.82 -27.31 34.67
CA ASP A 131 32.55 -26.48 35.64
C ASP A 131 32.52 -27.10 37.04
N VAL A 132 31.39 -27.68 37.45
CA VAL A 132 31.27 -28.46 38.71
C VAL A 132 32.14 -29.71 38.67
N ASP A 133 32.17 -30.45 37.55
CA ASP A 133 33.01 -31.65 37.41
C ASP A 133 34.51 -31.32 37.49
N ILE A 134 34.93 -30.17 36.94
CA ILE A 134 36.31 -29.67 37.03
C ILE A 134 36.68 -29.32 38.47
N ASP A 135 35.74 -28.75 39.24
CA ASP A 135 35.95 -28.42 40.65
C ASP A 135 36.11 -29.66 41.54
N GLN A 136 35.57 -30.81 41.13
CA GLN A 136 35.69 -32.09 41.83
C GLN A 136 37.03 -32.81 41.61
N ILE A 137 37.90 -32.32 40.74
CA ILE A 137 39.23 -32.90 40.50
C ILE A 137 40.11 -32.72 41.75
N ALA A 138 40.60 -33.83 42.30
CA ALA A 138 41.35 -33.86 43.56
C ALA A 138 42.77 -33.27 43.47
N ASP A 139 43.42 -33.39 42.30
CA ASP A 139 44.75 -32.83 42.07
C ASP A 139 44.68 -31.34 41.71
N GLU A 140 45.22 -30.51 42.59
CA GLU A 140 45.14 -29.05 42.51
C GLU A 140 45.93 -28.47 41.33
N GLU A 141 47.07 -29.09 40.98
CA GLU A 141 47.90 -28.64 39.87
C GLU A 141 47.23 -28.94 38.52
N THR A 142 46.69 -30.15 38.35
CA THR A 142 45.95 -30.55 37.14
C THR A 142 44.66 -29.74 36.98
N ARG A 143 43.92 -29.50 38.07
CA ARG A 143 42.71 -28.66 38.06
C ARG A 143 42.98 -27.23 37.58
N ASN A 144 44.04 -26.60 38.09
CA ASN A 144 44.39 -25.23 37.71
C ASN A 144 44.85 -25.13 36.25
N LYS A 145 45.67 -26.08 35.77
CA LYS A 145 46.07 -26.14 34.35
C LYS A 145 44.85 -26.28 33.43
N LEU A 146 43.91 -27.15 33.79
CA LEU A 146 42.70 -27.40 33.00
C LEU A 146 41.77 -26.17 32.94
N LYS A 147 41.59 -25.46 34.06
CA LYS A 147 40.80 -24.21 34.10
C LYS A 147 41.37 -23.12 33.18
N ILE A 148 42.69 -22.92 33.21
CA ILE A 148 43.37 -21.91 32.39
C ILE A 148 43.22 -22.22 30.89
N GLU A 149 43.39 -23.49 30.50
CA GLU A 149 43.22 -23.94 29.11
C GLU A 149 41.78 -23.69 28.61
N ILE A 150 40.78 -24.03 29.44
CA ILE A 150 39.37 -23.84 29.11
C ILE A 150 38.99 -22.37 28.98
N ASP A 151 39.46 -21.50 29.87
CA ASP A 151 39.19 -20.06 29.80
C ASP A 151 39.84 -19.41 28.58
N ARG A 152 41.04 -19.87 28.20
CA ARG A 152 41.68 -19.43 26.95
C ARG A 152 40.85 -19.79 25.72
N LEU A 153 40.38 -21.04 25.63
CA LEU A 153 39.52 -21.50 24.53
C LEU A 153 38.18 -20.75 24.48
N ARG A 154 37.61 -20.41 25.64
CA ARG A 154 36.38 -19.59 25.74
C ARG A 154 36.58 -18.18 25.19
N LEU A 155 37.70 -17.53 25.51
CA LEU A 155 38.04 -16.20 25.01
C LEU A 155 38.25 -16.20 23.49
N GLU A 156 38.94 -17.20 22.96
CA GLU A 156 39.17 -17.33 21.52
C GLU A 156 37.86 -17.52 20.75
N ARG A 157 36.98 -18.41 21.22
CA ARG A 157 35.65 -18.60 20.65
C ARG A 157 34.82 -17.31 20.66
N ASN A 158 34.81 -16.56 21.76
CA ASN A 158 34.04 -15.32 21.85
C ASN A 158 34.55 -14.25 20.87
N LYS A 159 35.87 -14.19 20.61
CA LYS A 159 36.44 -13.31 19.57
C LYS A 159 35.97 -13.70 18.17
N LEU A 160 35.96 -15.00 17.84
CA LEU A 160 35.49 -15.48 16.54
C LEU A 160 34.00 -15.17 16.30
N ILE A 161 33.15 -15.31 17.32
CA ILE A 161 31.72 -14.98 17.23
C ILE A 161 31.49 -13.48 16.99
N ASN A 162 32.28 -12.62 17.65
CA ASN A 162 32.14 -11.18 17.49
C ASN A 162 32.65 -10.68 16.13
N ASN A 163 33.74 -11.26 15.60
CA ASN A 163 34.25 -10.92 14.28
C ASN A 163 33.29 -11.31 13.14
N ASN A 164 32.50 -12.38 13.30
CA ASN A 164 31.49 -12.77 12.32
C ASN A 164 30.18 -11.94 12.41
N LYS A 165 30.03 -11.08 13.43
CA LYS A 165 28.86 -10.20 13.61
C LYS A 165 29.10 -8.77 13.14
N SER A 166 30.35 -8.35 12.92
CA SER A 166 30.65 -7.06 12.31
C SER A 166 30.37 -7.14 10.81
N THR A 167 29.29 -6.49 10.40
CA THR A 167 28.92 -6.20 9.01
C THR A 167 30.14 -5.71 8.23
N ASP A 168 30.47 -6.41 7.15
CA ASP A 168 31.68 -6.21 6.37
C ASP A 168 31.64 -4.85 5.62
N ILE A 169 32.66 -4.02 5.83
CA ILE A 169 32.85 -2.70 5.20
C ILE A 169 33.08 -2.82 3.67
N ASN A 170 33.28 -4.04 3.17
CA ASN A 170 33.51 -4.34 1.76
C ASN A 170 32.22 -4.39 0.90
N ASP A 171 31.02 -4.42 1.50
CA ASP A 171 29.74 -4.31 0.77
C ASP A 171 29.45 -2.87 0.24
N ILE A 172 30.33 -1.91 0.57
CA ILE A 172 30.21 -0.49 0.18
C ILE A 172 30.69 -0.24 -1.27
N LYS A 173 31.28 -1.22 -1.96
CA LYS A 173 31.86 -1.04 -3.31
C LYS A 173 30.92 -1.25 -4.49
N GLU A 174 29.70 -1.73 -4.29
CA GLU A 174 28.68 -1.84 -5.35
C GLU A 174 27.40 -1.10 -4.96
N LEU A 175 27.44 0.23 -4.95
CA LEU A 175 26.18 0.99 -5.00
C LEU A 175 25.65 0.98 -6.44
N SER A 176 24.39 0.58 -6.60
CA SER A 176 23.69 0.70 -7.88
C SER A 176 23.53 2.18 -8.24
N GLU A 177 23.48 2.49 -9.54
CA GLU A 177 23.26 3.86 -10.04
C GLU A 177 22.02 4.51 -9.41
N HIS A 178 20.96 3.73 -9.17
CA HIS A 178 19.72 4.20 -8.56
C HIS A 178 19.84 4.46 -7.04
N GLU A 179 20.72 3.72 -6.35
CA GLU A 179 21.02 3.97 -4.93
C GLU A 179 21.80 5.27 -4.76
N LEU A 180 22.76 5.53 -5.65
CA LEU A 180 23.51 6.80 -5.68
C LEU A 180 22.60 7.98 -6.00
N GLU A 181 21.71 7.83 -6.98
CA GLU A 181 20.75 8.87 -7.35
C GLU A 181 19.83 9.20 -6.15
N LEU A 182 19.34 8.19 -5.44
CA LEU A 182 18.51 8.38 -4.26
C LEU A 182 19.29 9.06 -3.12
N LEU A 183 20.53 8.66 -2.87
CA LEU A 183 21.38 9.28 -1.84
C LEU A 183 21.68 10.75 -2.15
N LYS A 184 21.96 11.09 -3.42
CA LYS A 184 22.15 12.48 -3.86
C LYS A 184 20.89 13.31 -3.64
N LYS A 185 19.73 12.81 -4.09
CA LYS A 185 18.43 13.45 -3.86
C LYS A 185 18.12 13.65 -2.37
N LEU A 186 18.56 12.73 -1.52
CA LEU A 186 18.42 12.84 -0.07
C LEU A 186 19.36 13.88 0.54
N SER A 187 20.61 13.98 0.07
CA SER A 187 21.53 15.02 0.54
C SER A 187 21.14 16.43 0.11
N GLU A 188 20.46 16.56 -1.04
CA GLU A 188 19.95 17.85 -1.52
C GLU A 188 18.65 18.27 -0.84
N SER A 189 17.95 17.33 -0.18
CA SER A 189 16.70 17.62 0.51
C SER A 189 16.95 18.24 1.88
N GLU A 190 16.20 19.30 2.22
CA GLU A 190 16.28 19.98 3.53
C GLU A 190 16.09 18.99 4.69
N ASP A 191 15.15 18.06 4.54
CA ASP A 191 14.76 17.10 5.57
C ASP A 191 15.65 15.85 5.63
N HIS A 192 16.50 15.59 4.63
CA HIS A 192 17.33 14.38 4.50
C HIS A 192 16.58 13.04 4.69
N CYS A 193 15.26 13.06 4.46
CA CYS A 193 14.34 11.97 4.78
C CYS A 193 13.45 11.59 3.58
N VAL A 194 13.11 10.31 3.48
CA VAL A 194 12.01 9.80 2.65
C VAL A 194 10.86 9.37 3.54
N GLN A 195 9.65 9.85 3.22
CA GLN A 195 8.44 9.46 3.94
C GLN A 195 7.56 8.58 3.07
N LYS A 196 7.20 7.40 3.56
CA LYS A 196 6.15 6.56 2.98
C LYS A 196 4.83 6.87 3.69
N LYS A 197 3.83 7.30 2.93
CA LYS A 197 2.47 7.61 3.41
C LYS A 197 1.44 6.82 2.62
N ARG A 198 0.29 6.56 3.26
CA ARG A 198 -0.87 5.91 2.64
C ARG A 198 -2.07 6.84 2.74
N ILE A 199 -2.63 7.23 1.60
CA ILE A 199 -3.86 8.04 1.51
C ILE A 199 -4.85 7.29 0.62
N ASN A 200 -6.09 7.16 1.05
CA ASN A 200 -7.19 6.52 0.30
C ASN A 200 -6.84 5.13 -0.27
N GLY A 201 -6.07 4.36 0.50
CA GLY A 201 -5.65 3.01 0.13
C GLY A 201 -4.49 2.92 -0.87
N SER A 202 -3.99 4.05 -1.40
CA SER A 202 -2.77 4.11 -2.23
C SER A 202 -1.56 4.59 -1.44
N ASP A 203 -0.42 3.91 -1.62
CA ASP A 203 0.85 4.33 -1.06
C ASP A 203 1.50 5.40 -1.96
N PHE A 204 2.21 6.34 -1.34
CA PHE A 204 3.06 7.30 -2.03
C PHE A 204 4.30 7.62 -1.18
N LEU A 205 5.37 8.01 -1.87
CA LEU A 205 6.61 8.46 -1.26
C LEU A 205 6.70 9.97 -1.36
N MET A 206 7.03 10.64 -0.26
CA MET A 206 7.44 12.04 -0.28
C MET A 206 8.97 12.12 -0.25
N LEU A 207 9.54 12.67 -1.32
CA LEU A 207 10.96 12.94 -1.46
C LEU A 207 11.10 14.38 -1.97
N ASN A 208 11.78 15.25 -1.20
CA ASN A 208 12.04 16.65 -1.59
C ASN A 208 10.79 17.40 -2.13
N LYS A 209 9.67 17.35 -1.38
CA LYS A 209 8.38 17.97 -1.73
C LYS A 209 7.69 17.37 -2.99
N VAL A 210 8.27 16.35 -3.62
CA VAL A 210 7.67 15.58 -4.71
C VAL A 210 6.93 14.37 -4.13
N ASN A 211 5.68 14.19 -4.58
CA ASN A 211 4.85 13.04 -4.24
C ASN A 211 4.90 12.01 -5.36
N ILE A 212 5.51 10.85 -5.10
CA ILE A 212 5.60 9.74 -6.04
C ILE A 212 4.55 8.71 -5.67
N HIS A 213 3.49 8.64 -6.49
CA HIS A 213 2.34 7.79 -6.22
C HIS A 213 2.53 6.39 -6.82
N GLU A 214 2.27 5.34 -6.05
CA GLU A 214 2.36 3.95 -6.50
C GLU A 214 1.46 3.67 -7.72
N LYS A 215 0.28 4.29 -7.81
CA LYS A 215 -0.68 4.05 -8.90
C LYS A 215 -0.39 4.84 -10.18
N ASN A 216 0.16 6.06 -10.05
CA ASN A 216 0.39 6.93 -11.20
C ASN A 216 1.79 6.76 -11.79
N ASP A 217 2.76 6.40 -10.94
CA ASP A 217 4.16 6.23 -11.32
C ASP A 217 4.75 4.99 -10.62
N SER A 218 4.14 3.84 -10.91
CA SER A 218 4.54 2.54 -10.34
C SER A 218 6.01 2.20 -10.60
N PRO A 219 6.58 2.41 -11.81
CA PRO A 219 7.98 2.06 -12.06
C PRO A 219 8.95 2.85 -11.16
N THR A 220 8.76 4.16 -11.04
CA THR A 220 9.63 5.01 -10.21
C THR A 220 9.44 4.71 -8.73
N TYR A 221 8.20 4.46 -8.30
CA TYR A 221 7.88 4.08 -6.92
C TYR A 221 8.64 2.82 -6.49
N TYR A 222 8.53 1.72 -7.28
CA TYR A 222 9.18 0.46 -6.91
C TYR A 222 10.70 0.52 -7.00
N ARG A 223 11.26 1.29 -7.95
CA ARG A 223 12.72 1.52 -8.02
C ARG A 223 13.26 2.21 -6.77
N ILE A 224 12.56 3.23 -6.27
CA ILE A 224 12.97 3.93 -5.05
C ILE A 224 12.79 3.03 -3.82
N MET A 225 11.70 2.27 -3.73
CA MET A 225 11.49 1.33 -2.63
C MET A 225 12.56 0.24 -2.56
N ASP A 226 12.99 -0.29 -3.70
CA ASP A 226 14.06 -1.26 -3.78
C ASP A 226 15.40 -0.66 -3.31
N ALA A 227 15.72 0.55 -3.80
CA ALA A 227 16.90 1.30 -3.35
C ALA A 227 16.87 1.58 -1.83
N ILE A 228 15.74 1.99 -1.26
CA ILE A 228 15.59 2.18 0.20
C ILE A 228 15.86 0.88 0.95
N THR A 229 15.30 -0.24 0.47
CA THR A 229 15.45 -1.55 1.12
C THR A 229 16.90 -2.01 1.10
N SER A 230 17.57 -1.86 -0.04
CA SER A 230 18.99 -2.19 -0.19
C SER A 230 19.89 -1.28 0.65
N LEU A 231 19.65 0.04 0.65
CA LEU A 231 20.39 1.00 1.48
C LEU A 231 20.17 0.79 2.98
N LYS A 232 18.97 0.38 3.40
CA LYS A 232 18.68 -0.02 4.80
C LYS A 232 19.48 -1.26 5.19
N ARG A 233 19.55 -2.28 4.31
CA ARG A 233 20.38 -3.47 4.54
C ARG A 233 21.87 -3.14 4.66
N LYS A 234 22.35 -2.19 3.85
CA LYS A 234 23.73 -1.68 3.88
C LYS A 234 24.01 -0.72 5.06
N GLY A 235 23.03 -0.42 5.91
CA GLY A 235 23.19 0.49 7.05
C GLY A 235 23.25 1.99 6.69
N LEU A 236 23.12 2.33 5.40
CA LEU A 236 23.26 3.69 4.88
C LEU A 236 22.03 4.55 5.13
N ILE A 237 20.85 3.93 5.28
CA ILE A 237 19.60 4.58 5.64
C ILE A 237 19.03 3.92 6.90
N LYS A 238 18.51 4.74 7.82
CA LYS A 238 17.88 4.30 9.06
C LYS A 238 16.38 4.52 9.02
N ASP A 239 15.64 3.56 9.55
CA ASP A 239 14.20 3.67 9.75
C ASP A 239 13.95 4.21 11.16
N LEU A 240 13.56 5.47 11.26
CA LEU A 240 13.52 6.21 12.54
C LEU A 240 12.52 5.62 13.53
N ASN A 241 11.38 5.14 13.02
CA ASN A 241 10.29 4.63 13.86
C ASN A 241 10.18 3.10 13.81
N ASN A 242 11.01 2.43 13.01
CA ASN A 242 10.92 0.98 12.73
C ASN A 242 9.55 0.53 12.19
N GLU A 243 8.76 1.49 11.68
CA GLU A 243 7.43 1.29 11.10
C GLU A 243 7.49 1.21 9.57
N GLY A 244 8.66 1.39 8.95
CA GLY A 244 8.82 1.42 7.50
C GLY A 244 8.20 2.65 6.83
N LYS A 245 8.00 3.73 7.60
CA LYS A 245 7.32 4.96 7.16
C LYS A 245 8.25 6.15 6.98
N LEU A 246 9.37 6.20 7.72
CA LEU A 246 10.28 7.35 7.71
C LEU A 246 11.71 6.85 7.67
N PHE A 247 12.41 7.22 6.61
CA PHE A 247 13.77 6.79 6.33
C PHE A 247 14.70 7.99 6.30
N GLU A 248 15.71 8.01 7.16
CA GLU A 248 16.70 9.08 7.25
C GLU A 248 18.08 8.61 6.79
N LEU A 249 18.83 9.52 6.17
CA LEU A 249 20.23 9.34 5.83
C LEU A 249 21.11 9.12 7.08
N SER A 250 21.83 8.00 7.15
CA SER A 250 22.75 7.73 8.26
C SER A 250 23.98 8.66 8.24
N SER A 251 24.66 8.79 9.39
CA SER A 251 25.94 9.50 9.50
C SER A 251 27.05 8.87 8.65
N GLU A 252 26.98 7.57 8.38
CA GLU A 252 27.90 6.85 7.50
C GLU A 252 27.66 7.21 6.03
N ALA A 253 26.40 7.29 5.60
CA ALA A 253 26.05 7.72 4.25
C ALA A 253 26.45 9.18 3.96
N LYS A 254 26.33 10.08 4.94
CA LYS A 254 26.81 11.47 4.83
C LYS A 254 28.32 11.55 4.57
N LYS A 255 29.11 10.72 5.26
CA LYS A 255 30.57 10.63 5.07
C LYS A 255 30.96 10.01 3.72
N LEU A 256 30.12 9.14 3.16
CA LEU A 256 30.35 8.57 1.83
C LEU A 256 30.07 9.61 0.74
N LEU A 257 28.97 10.35 0.83
CA LEU A 257 28.64 11.39 -0.15
C LEU A 257 29.68 12.51 -0.20
N SER A 258 30.27 12.90 0.94
CA SER A 258 31.34 13.90 0.95
C SER A 258 32.61 13.42 0.23
N LYS A 259 32.88 12.11 0.21
CA LYS A 259 34.03 11.52 -0.49
C LYS A 259 33.79 11.29 -1.99
N ILE A 260 32.54 11.26 -2.43
CA ILE A 260 32.16 11.04 -3.84
C ILE A 260 32.11 12.37 -4.61
N ASN A 261 31.95 13.50 -3.91
CA ASN A 261 31.88 14.85 -4.48
C ASN A 261 33.23 15.62 -4.47
N GLU A 262 34.30 15.02 -3.95
CA GLU A 262 35.70 15.48 -4.12
C GLU A 262 36.32 14.86 -5.38
#